data_AF-A0A0V8DM17-F1
#
_entry.id   AF-A0A0V8DM17-F1
#
_cell.length_a   1.000
_cell.length_b   1.000
_cell.length_c   1.000
_cell.angle_alpha   90.00
_cell.angle_beta   90.00
_cell.angle_gamma   90.00
#
_symmetry.space_group_name_H-M   'P 1'
#
loop_
_entity.id
_entity.type
_entity.pdbx_description
1 polymer ?
#
loop_
_entity_poly.entity_id
_entity_poly.type
_entity_poly.pdbx_seq_one_letter_code
_entity_poly.pdbx_strand_id
1 'polypeptide(L)'
;MYAQLGLNATVFGDEAVVIVRDFSIENPAMHDVAQVMRSAKRENYQVKIRRQAEISATELSDLTKLTEQWRNGDERGYSMASSRFGDPTDQQIMIVTASDAAGKVQGILSFVPVGSDKLSLDTMRRSPEAMNGAVTFMISSLIEAAKEKEISEISLNFAAARQFFINGETLQANALDKAARTVMKFFSRWYQLESLYRSNDIYLPEWRTRYICYDNGGSLTSVLFAIGQAEGFVPTNIFSKIKSFFSRDYDPRTENGWWKKSDFIKKVHRLEENKRLELLNEAGHDDSYLKKLNDLRENGIPPFSLPDSETESVENLRNKFESVDEFDEKEYSIHGKLISLRGRGAMQFADLADNQAKIQLVIKRDTLNEYAELENRLENFAIWKKDVTVGDRVLVKGTLMRTQTGELSLRVNSWKMLSKTLRELTDIEKIDHTKFIERTEYLSRIRRDLLSNRFVEVDKQDYLALAAGYDKVFSIQNSKVTVLWAYQSIESLKNLLSNLLEDEVLMDLSEVFPDPEANEDALPELKRALSYGLPAFAMAEFYLPTEAADLGVDSENEKK
;
A
#
# COMPACT_ATOMS: atom_id res chain seq x y z
N MET A 1 -13.00 16.11 -0.81
CA MET A 1 -14.31 15.86 -1.43
C MET A 1 -15.50 16.27 -0.56
N TYR A 2 -15.87 15.54 0.51
CA TYR A 2 -17.08 15.88 1.30
C TYR A 2 -17.07 17.28 1.93
N ALA A 3 -15.91 17.74 2.42
CA ALA A 3 -15.74 19.12 2.89
C ALA A 3 -15.94 20.17 1.77
N GLN A 4 -15.53 19.86 0.53
CA GLN A 4 -15.76 20.73 -0.63
C GLN A 4 -17.24 20.80 -1.03
N LEU A 5 -18.04 19.80 -0.63
CA LEU A 5 -19.50 19.77 -0.77
C LEU A 5 -20.22 20.46 0.40
N GLY A 6 -19.49 21.09 1.33
CA GLY A 6 -20.05 21.80 2.47
C GLY A 6 -20.48 20.90 3.64
N LEU A 7 -20.04 19.64 3.68
CA LEU A 7 -20.30 18.75 4.82
C LEU A 7 -19.20 18.86 5.88
N ASN A 8 -19.59 18.85 7.15
CA ASN A 8 -18.69 18.63 8.27
C ASN A 8 -18.37 17.15 8.39
N ALA A 9 -17.10 16.81 8.61
CA ALA A 9 -16.65 15.44 8.83
C ALA A 9 -16.07 15.31 10.24
N THR A 10 -16.58 14.37 11.03
CA THR A 10 -16.09 14.06 12.38
C THR A 10 -15.68 12.60 12.46
N VAL A 11 -14.55 12.32 13.09
CA VAL A 11 -14.05 10.96 13.32
C VAL A 11 -15.10 10.15 14.09
N PHE A 12 -15.51 9.02 13.51
CA PHE A 12 -16.52 8.15 14.08
C PHE A 12 -15.93 6.98 14.88
N GLY A 13 -14.81 6.43 14.41
CA GLY A 13 -14.16 5.27 14.99
C GLY A 13 -13.21 4.63 13.99
N ASP A 14 -12.68 3.46 14.33
CA ASP A 14 -11.67 2.77 13.53
C ASP A 14 -12.16 1.38 13.13
N GLU A 15 -11.95 1.01 11.88
CA GLU A 15 -12.23 -0.32 11.35
C GLU A 15 -10.96 -1.17 11.39
N ALA A 16 -11.06 -2.38 11.94
CA ALA A 16 -9.97 -3.34 11.89
C ALA A 16 -9.99 -4.09 10.56
N VAL A 17 -9.00 -3.83 9.71
CA VAL A 17 -8.84 -4.50 8.41
C VAL A 17 -7.60 -5.40 8.43
N VAL A 18 -7.80 -6.70 8.30
CA VAL A 18 -6.69 -7.65 8.18
C VAL A 18 -6.23 -7.71 6.73
N ILE A 19 -4.96 -7.41 6.50
CA ILE A 19 -4.31 -7.58 5.20
C ILE A 19 -3.85 -9.03 5.08
N VAL A 20 -4.47 -9.79 4.17
CA VAL A 20 -4.35 -11.26 4.13
C VAL A 20 -2.91 -11.71 3.86
N ARG A 21 -2.18 -11.00 2.99
CA ARG A 21 -0.78 -11.33 2.66
C ARG A 21 0.18 -11.18 3.85
N ASP A 22 -0.15 -10.30 4.79
CA ASP A 22 0.70 -9.98 5.95
C ASP A 22 0.38 -10.85 7.16
N PHE A 23 -0.74 -11.58 7.13
CA PHE A 23 -1.16 -12.48 8.20
C PHE A 23 -0.31 -13.76 8.22
N SER A 24 0.35 -14.04 9.35
CA SER A 24 1.07 -15.29 9.57
C SER A 24 0.99 -15.74 11.02
N ILE A 25 0.44 -16.93 11.24
CA ILE A 25 0.38 -17.57 12.57
C ILE A 25 1.77 -17.91 13.14
N GLU A 26 2.82 -17.86 12.32
CA GLU A 26 4.21 -18.05 12.75
C GLU A 26 4.82 -16.77 13.33
N ASN A 27 4.16 -15.62 13.15
CA ASN A 27 4.61 -14.36 13.73
C ASN A 27 4.58 -14.44 15.27
N PRO A 28 5.70 -14.18 15.97
CA PRO A 28 5.75 -14.20 17.43
C PRO A 28 4.71 -13.31 18.12
N ALA A 29 4.35 -12.18 17.49
CA ALA A 29 3.32 -11.27 18.01
C ALA A 29 1.90 -11.85 17.95
N MET A 30 1.67 -12.93 17.19
CA MET A 30 0.39 -13.64 17.09
C MET A 30 0.35 -14.92 17.95
N HIS A 31 1.13 -14.98 19.05
CA HIS A 31 1.18 -16.17 19.92
C HIS A 31 -0.22 -16.61 20.37
N ASP A 32 -1.09 -15.69 20.77
CA ASP A 32 -2.44 -16.01 21.25
C ASP A 32 -3.28 -16.72 20.18
N VAL A 33 -3.22 -16.23 18.93
CA VAL A 33 -3.87 -16.85 17.78
C VAL A 33 -3.30 -18.25 17.53
N ALA A 34 -1.97 -18.37 17.49
CA ALA A 34 -1.30 -19.66 17.26
C ALA A 34 -1.61 -20.68 18.37
N GLN A 35 -1.81 -20.24 19.61
CA GLN A 35 -2.22 -21.10 20.73
C GLN A 35 -3.66 -21.60 20.56
N VAL A 36 -4.59 -20.73 20.16
CA VAL A 36 -5.99 -21.11 19.87
C VAL A 36 -6.04 -22.11 18.72
N MET A 37 -5.31 -21.85 17.62
CA MET A 37 -5.23 -22.76 16.47
C MET A 37 -4.73 -24.16 16.87
N ARG A 38 -3.70 -24.23 17.73
CA ARG A 38 -3.18 -25.50 18.26
C ARG A 38 -4.18 -26.21 19.17
N SER A 39 -4.91 -25.49 20.03
CA SER A 39 -5.94 -26.09 20.90
C SER A 39 -7.10 -26.66 20.09
N ALA A 40 -7.62 -25.91 19.11
CA ALA A 40 -8.70 -26.36 18.24
C ALA A 40 -8.32 -27.63 17.45
N LYS A 41 -7.08 -27.67 16.93
CA LYS A 41 -6.55 -28.86 16.24
C LYS A 41 -6.46 -30.08 17.17
N ARG A 42 -6.01 -29.89 18.42
CA ARG A 42 -5.94 -30.97 19.43
C ARG A 42 -7.33 -31.48 19.81
N GLU A 43 -8.32 -30.62 19.84
CA GLU A 43 -9.73 -30.94 20.13
C GLU A 43 -10.49 -31.44 18.88
N ASN A 44 -9.82 -31.63 17.74
CA ASN A 44 -10.39 -32.07 16.47
C ASN A 44 -11.56 -31.20 15.97
N TYR A 45 -11.50 -29.90 16.22
CA TYR A 45 -12.42 -28.96 15.60
C TYR A 45 -12.17 -28.89 14.09
N GLN A 46 -13.26 -28.81 13.33
CA GLN A 46 -13.24 -28.68 11.88
C GLN A 46 -13.90 -27.38 11.45
N VAL A 47 -13.29 -26.69 10.48
CA VAL A 47 -13.86 -25.50 9.85
C VAL A 47 -14.31 -25.83 8.44
N LYS A 48 -15.50 -25.36 8.06
CA LYS A 48 -15.96 -25.33 6.68
C LYS A 48 -16.18 -23.88 6.27
N ILE A 49 -15.63 -23.52 5.12
CA ILE A 49 -15.74 -22.18 4.52
C ILE A 49 -16.42 -22.37 3.17
N ARG A 50 -17.65 -21.87 3.04
CA ARG A 50 -18.49 -22.07 1.84
C ARG A 50 -19.27 -20.81 1.52
N ARG A 51 -19.53 -20.58 0.23
CA ARG A 51 -20.54 -19.60 -0.16
C ARG A 51 -21.92 -20.12 0.23
N GLN A 52 -22.86 -19.22 0.53
CA GLN A 52 -24.23 -19.62 0.88
C GLN A 52 -24.86 -20.49 -0.22
N ALA A 53 -24.59 -20.20 -1.49
CA ALA A 53 -25.05 -20.99 -2.63
C ALA A 53 -24.56 -22.45 -2.67
N GLU A 54 -23.45 -22.76 -1.99
CA GLU A 54 -22.87 -24.11 -1.91
C GLU A 54 -23.48 -24.95 -0.77
N ILE A 55 -24.29 -24.32 0.09
CA ILE A 55 -24.93 -24.96 1.24
C ILE A 55 -26.31 -25.45 0.84
N SER A 56 -26.63 -26.70 1.18
CA SER A 56 -27.96 -27.27 0.92
C SER A 56 -29.04 -26.49 1.68
N ALA A 57 -30.24 -26.38 1.12
CA ALA A 57 -31.33 -25.63 1.75
C ALA A 57 -31.70 -26.16 3.15
N THR A 58 -31.60 -27.47 3.36
CA THR A 58 -31.81 -28.12 4.67
C THR A 58 -30.75 -27.69 5.67
N GLU A 59 -29.47 -27.74 5.28
CA GLU A 59 -28.37 -27.34 6.14
C GLU A 59 -28.44 -25.83 6.45
N LEU A 60 -28.69 -24.98 5.44
CA LEU A 60 -28.80 -23.54 5.63
C LEU A 60 -29.94 -23.19 6.60
N SER A 61 -31.08 -23.88 6.50
CA SER A 61 -32.18 -23.70 7.45
C SER A 61 -31.80 -24.06 8.89
N ASP A 62 -31.06 -25.14 9.08
CA ASP A 62 -30.61 -25.54 10.41
C ASP A 62 -29.58 -24.56 10.98
N LEU A 63 -28.67 -24.05 10.14
CA LEU A 63 -27.75 -22.98 10.51
C LEU A 63 -28.52 -21.70 10.91
N THR A 64 -29.55 -21.30 10.16
CA THR A 64 -30.38 -20.12 10.49
C THR A 64 -31.10 -20.30 11.83
N LYS A 65 -31.59 -21.50 12.16
CA LYS A 65 -32.15 -21.78 13.49
C LYS A 65 -31.12 -21.63 14.59
N LEU A 66 -29.89 -22.12 14.38
CA LEU A 66 -28.81 -21.99 15.35
C LEU A 66 -28.39 -20.53 15.54
N THR A 67 -28.35 -19.71 14.48
CA THR A 67 -28.05 -18.28 14.60
C THR A 67 -29.10 -17.53 15.41
N GLU A 68 -30.37 -17.92 15.31
CA GLU A 68 -31.45 -17.40 16.15
C GLU A 68 -31.38 -17.91 17.59
N GLN A 69 -31.07 -19.20 17.79
CA GLN A 69 -30.98 -19.79 19.12
C GLN A 69 -29.82 -19.20 19.94
N TRP A 70 -28.67 -18.95 19.31
CA TRP A 70 -27.49 -18.37 19.95
C TRP A 70 -27.53 -16.84 20.00
N ARG A 71 -28.67 -16.24 19.64
CA ARG A 71 -28.85 -14.80 19.67
C ARG A 71 -29.00 -14.31 21.11
N ASN A 72 -28.11 -13.41 21.52
CA ASN A 72 -28.20 -12.70 22.79
C ASN A 72 -28.64 -11.24 22.54
N GLY A 73 -29.92 -10.94 22.78
CA GLY A 73 -30.51 -9.60 22.65
C GLY A 73 -31.39 -9.39 21.40
N ASP A 74 -31.96 -8.19 21.27
CA ASP A 74 -32.79 -7.79 20.11
C ASP A 74 -31.95 -7.69 18.82
N GLU A 75 -32.55 -7.99 17.67
CA GLU A 75 -31.93 -7.77 16.36
C GLU A 75 -31.68 -6.28 16.12
N ARG A 76 -30.49 -5.97 15.59
CA ARG A 76 -29.99 -4.60 15.38
C ARG A 76 -29.80 -4.44 13.88
N GLY A 77 -30.54 -3.52 13.27
CA GLY A 77 -30.57 -3.33 11.81
C GLY A 77 -29.60 -2.25 11.32
N TYR A 78 -29.72 -1.87 10.05
CA TYR A 78 -28.97 -0.80 9.39
C TYR A 78 -27.50 -1.13 9.07
N SER A 79 -26.51 -0.75 9.89
CA SER A 79 -25.09 -0.88 9.53
C SER A 79 -24.32 -1.98 10.26
N MET A 80 -24.87 -2.55 11.34
CA MET A 80 -24.14 -3.50 12.18
C MET A 80 -24.37 -4.98 11.87
N ALA A 81 -25.53 -5.31 11.32
CA ALA A 81 -25.81 -6.64 10.81
C ALA A 81 -26.86 -6.49 9.71
N SER A 82 -26.65 -7.22 8.63
CA SER A 82 -27.56 -7.28 7.50
C SER A 82 -28.94 -7.82 7.93
N SER A 83 -29.00 -8.62 9.01
CA SER A 83 -30.21 -9.34 9.47
C SER A 83 -30.84 -10.21 8.37
N ARG A 84 -30.01 -10.68 7.44
CA ARG A 84 -30.42 -11.45 6.24
C ARG A 84 -29.72 -12.82 6.16
N PHE A 85 -29.22 -13.34 7.27
CA PHE A 85 -28.54 -14.63 7.26
C PHE A 85 -29.45 -15.74 6.71
N GLY A 86 -29.04 -16.37 5.60
CA GLY A 86 -29.84 -17.39 4.92
C GLY A 86 -30.88 -16.85 3.93
N ASP A 87 -30.91 -15.54 3.65
CA ASP A 87 -31.78 -14.97 2.61
C ASP A 87 -31.36 -15.51 1.23
N PRO A 88 -32.27 -16.12 0.46
CA PRO A 88 -31.95 -16.71 -0.84
C PRO A 88 -31.46 -15.70 -1.89
N THR A 89 -31.58 -14.39 -1.68
CA THR A 89 -30.94 -13.39 -2.55
C THR A 89 -29.42 -13.35 -2.35
N ASP A 90 -28.93 -13.68 -1.16
CA ASP A 90 -27.57 -13.36 -0.74
C ASP A 90 -26.62 -14.56 -0.95
N GLN A 91 -26.55 -15.04 -2.19
CA GLN A 91 -25.83 -16.26 -2.57
C GLN A 91 -24.33 -16.21 -2.31
N GLN A 92 -23.76 -15.00 -2.37
CA GLN A 92 -22.32 -14.77 -2.33
C GLN A 92 -21.78 -14.56 -0.92
N ILE A 93 -22.65 -14.53 0.11
CA ILE A 93 -22.21 -14.48 1.49
C ILE A 93 -21.30 -15.67 1.77
N MET A 94 -20.13 -15.39 2.32
CA MET A 94 -19.18 -16.38 2.77
C MET A 94 -19.54 -16.80 4.18
N ILE A 95 -19.89 -18.08 4.35
CA ILE A 95 -20.28 -18.66 5.63
C ILE A 95 -19.13 -19.53 6.14
N VAL A 96 -18.69 -19.25 7.36
CA VAL A 96 -17.67 -20.01 8.08
C VAL A 96 -18.34 -20.72 9.25
N THR A 97 -18.29 -22.04 9.27
CA THR A 97 -18.83 -22.85 10.38
C THR A 97 -17.73 -23.66 11.04
N ALA A 98 -17.65 -23.62 12.36
CA ALA A 98 -16.84 -24.54 13.15
C ALA A 98 -17.70 -25.64 13.76
N SER A 99 -17.23 -26.88 13.68
CA SER A 99 -17.84 -28.04 14.34
C SER A 99 -16.84 -28.75 15.24
N ASP A 100 -17.30 -29.34 16.34
CA ASP A 100 -16.47 -30.14 17.23
C ASP A 100 -16.16 -31.54 16.67
N ALA A 101 -15.44 -32.35 17.43
CA ALA A 101 -15.09 -33.73 17.07
C ALA A 101 -16.30 -34.64 16.82
N ALA A 102 -17.47 -34.32 17.40
CA ALA A 102 -18.72 -35.06 17.19
C ALA A 102 -19.50 -34.56 15.96
N GLY A 103 -19.00 -33.54 15.26
CA GLY A 103 -19.66 -32.93 14.12
C GLY A 103 -20.79 -31.97 14.48
N LYS A 104 -20.92 -31.60 15.76
CA LYS A 104 -21.92 -30.60 16.20
C LYS A 104 -21.38 -29.21 15.90
N VAL A 105 -22.21 -28.36 15.27
CA VAL A 105 -21.84 -26.97 14.97
C VAL A 105 -21.69 -26.18 16.28
N GLN A 106 -20.55 -25.51 16.43
CA GLN A 106 -20.18 -24.72 17.60
C GLN A 106 -20.05 -23.22 17.30
N GLY A 107 -19.95 -22.83 16.03
CA GLY A 107 -19.87 -21.43 15.65
C GLY A 107 -20.24 -21.20 14.20
N ILE A 108 -20.80 -20.02 13.92
CA ILE A 108 -21.23 -19.56 12.60
C ILE A 108 -20.79 -18.10 12.45
N LEU A 109 -19.99 -17.82 11.41
CA LEU A 109 -19.67 -16.47 10.97
C LEU A 109 -20.19 -16.26 9.55
N SER A 110 -20.69 -15.06 9.24
CA SER A 110 -20.98 -14.62 7.87
C SER A 110 -20.11 -13.43 7.49
N PHE A 111 -19.65 -13.43 6.24
CA PHE A 111 -18.89 -12.34 5.65
C PHE A 111 -19.53 -11.92 4.33
N VAL A 112 -19.75 -10.63 4.17
CA VAL A 112 -20.26 -10.01 2.95
C VAL A 112 -19.08 -9.76 2.01
N PRO A 113 -19.15 -10.20 0.73
CA PRO A 113 -18.12 -9.86 -0.25
C PRO A 113 -18.18 -8.36 -0.60
N VAL A 114 -17.02 -7.72 -0.63
CA VAL A 114 -16.85 -6.32 -1.03
C VAL A 114 -15.93 -6.29 -2.25
N GLY A 115 -16.45 -5.87 -3.39
CA GLY A 115 -15.71 -5.96 -4.65
C GLY A 115 -15.44 -7.41 -5.06
N SER A 116 -14.30 -7.65 -5.71
CA SER A 116 -13.88 -8.98 -6.18
C SER A 116 -13.01 -9.74 -5.17
N ASP A 117 -12.30 -9.04 -4.30
CA ASP A 117 -11.17 -9.56 -3.53
C ASP A 117 -11.22 -9.24 -2.03
N LYS A 118 -12.34 -8.74 -1.50
CA LYS A 118 -12.45 -8.37 -0.08
C LYS A 118 -13.66 -9.00 0.59
N LEU A 119 -13.56 -9.18 1.90
CA LEU A 119 -14.65 -9.65 2.76
C LEU A 119 -14.86 -8.68 3.92
N SER A 120 -16.11 -8.49 4.34
CA SER A 120 -16.45 -7.75 5.55
C SER A 120 -17.31 -8.60 6.47
N LEU A 121 -16.91 -8.70 7.73
CA LEU A 121 -17.61 -9.48 8.74
C LEU A 121 -18.99 -8.87 9.02
N ASP A 122 -20.02 -9.70 8.90
CA ASP A 122 -21.41 -9.29 9.10
C ASP A 122 -21.98 -9.86 10.40
N THR A 123 -21.95 -11.19 10.55
CA THR A 123 -22.53 -11.84 11.73
C THR A 123 -21.52 -12.78 12.39
N MET A 124 -21.46 -12.73 13.72
CA MET A 124 -20.79 -13.73 14.56
C MET A 124 -21.79 -14.37 15.52
N ARG A 125 -21.90 -15.70 15.47
CA ARG A 125 -22.69 -16.49 16.42
C ARG A 125 -21.84 -17.64 16.94
N ARG A 126 -21.92 -17.86 18.25
CA ARG A 126 -21.15 -18.89 18.95
C ARG A 126 -22.07 -19.66 19.89
N SER A 127 -21.98 -20.98 19.84
CA SER A 127 -22.63 -21.86 20.81
C SER A 127 -22.14 -21.54 22.23
N PRO A 128 -23.02 -21.57 23.24
CA PRO A 128 -22.60 -21.52 24.65
C PRO A 128 -21.63 -22.64 25.04
N GLU A 129 -21.65 -23.76 24.30
CA GLU A 129 -20.79 -24.93 24.51
C GLU A 129 -19.47 -24.87 23.72
N ALA A 130 -19.27 -23.83 22.90
CA ALA A 130 -18.08 -23.72 22.05
C ALA A 130 -16.81 -23.50 22.88
N MET A 131 -15.68 -24.03 22.39
CA MET A 131 -14.37 -23.77 22.97
C MET A 131 -14.07 -22.26 23.09
N ASN A 132 -13.22 -21.92 24.06
CA ASN A 132 -12.65 -20.59 24.15
C ASN A 132 -11.80 -20.32 22.90
N GLY A 133 -12.04 -19.19 22.24
CA GLY A 133 -11.37 -18.85 20.98
C GLY A 133 -12.00 -19.48 19.73
N ALA A 134 -13.20 -20.08 19.79
CA ALA A 134 -13.85 -20.64 18.59
C ALA A 134 -14.01 -19.61 17.44
N VAL A 135 -14.30 -18.34 17.77
CA VAL A 135 -14.38 -17.25 16.78
C VAL A 135 -13.00 -16.97 16.17
N THR A 136 -11.97 -16.87 17.01
CA THR A 136 -10.58 -16.71 16.56
C THR A 136 -10.14 -17.84 15.66
N PHE A 137 -10.45 -19.08 16.02
CA PHE A 137 -10.16 -20.25 15.18
C PHE A 137 -10.85 -20.14 13.81
N MET A 138 -12.11 -19.73 13.76
CA MET A 138 -12.85 -19.53 12.50
C MET A 138 -12.27 -18.39 11.65
N ILE A 139 -12.01 -17.22 12.24
CA ILE A 139 -11.44 -16.06 11.54
C ILE A 139 -10.05 -16.39 11.00
N SER A 140 -9.16 -16.95 11.81
CA SER A 140 -7.81 -17.33 11.37
C SER A 140 -7.83 -18.42 10.31
N SER A 141 -8.71 -19.41 10.41
CA SER A 141 -8.88 -20.43 9.36
C SER A 141 -9.39 -19.81 8.06
N LEU A 142 -10.27 -18.80 8.12
CA LEU A 142 -10.70 -18.05 6.95
C LEU A 142 -9.54 -17.28 6.33
N ILE A 143 -8.74 -16.56 7.13
CA ILE A 143 -7.61 -15.77 6.62
C ILE A 143 -6.55 -16.68 5.98
N GLU A 144 -6.25 -17.84 6.57
CA GLU A 144 -5.34 -18.81 5.95
C GLU A 144 -5.88 -19.36 4.61
N ALA A 145 -7.17 -19.71 4.55
CA ALA A 145 -7.80 -20.15 3.30
C ALA A 145 -7.92 -19.02 2.25
N ALA A 146 -7.99 -17.77 2.70
CA ALA A 146 -8.10 -16.59 1.86
C ALA A 146 -6.82 -16.33 1.05
N LYS A 147 -5.65 -16.76 1.54
CA LYS A 147 -4.36 -16.66 0.82
C LYS A 147 -4.38 -17.41 -0.51
N GLU A 148 -5.05 -18.55 -0.57
CA GLU A 148 -5.17 -19.35 -1.80
C GLU A 148 -6.25 -18.82 -2.76
N LYS A 149 -7.17 -17.98 -2.26
CA LYS A 149 -8.34 -17.48 -3.00
C LYS A 149 -8.20 -16.03 -3.47
N GLU A 150 -6.98 -15.49 -3.45
CA GLU A 150 -6.67 -14.11 -3.87
C GLU A 150 -7.50 -13.03 -3.16
N ILE A 151 -7.96 -13.30 -1.94
CA ILE A 151 -8.64 -12.28 -1.12
C ILE A 151 -7.53 -11.40 -0.52
N SER A 152 -7.60 -10.10 -0.76
CA SER A 152 -6.60 -9.13 -0.32
C SER A 152 -6.85 -8.63 1.11
N GLU A 153 -8.11 -8.38 1.45
CA GLU A 153 -8.51 -7.73 2.70
C GLU A 153 -9.71 -8.40 3.36
N ILE A 154 -9.65 -8.57 4.68
CA ILE A 154 -10.78 -9.01 5.50
C ILE A 154 -11.05 -7.96 6.57
N SER A 155 -12.15 -7.23 6.41
CA SER A 155 -12.71 -6.32 7.40
C SER A 155 -13.38 -7.12 8.52
N LEU A 156 -12.96 -6.86 9.76
CA LEU A 156 -13.53 -7.47 10.95
C LEU A 156 -14.59 -6.53 11.57
N ASN A 157 -14.43 -6.14 12.83
CA ASN A 157 -15.40 -5.27 13.49
C ASN A 157 -14.96 -3.81 13.45
N PHE A 158 -15.96 -2.92 13.40
CA PHE A 158 -15.81 -1.49 13.61
C PHE A 158 -15.77 -1.17 15.11
N ALA A 159 -14.70 -0.51 15.56
CA ALA A 159 -14.57 0.03 16.91
C ALA A 159 -15.00 1.50 16.91
N ALA A 160 -16.26 1.76 17.25
CA ALA A 160 -16.79 3.11 17.33
C ALA A 160 -16.18 3.92 18.50
N ALA A 161 -16.00 5.22 18.28
CA ALA A 161 -15.89 6.27 19.30
C ALA A 161 -14.62 6.31 20.18
N ARG A 162 -13.44 6.53 19.58
CA ARG A 162 -12.23 6.95 20.33
C ARG A 162 -12.23 8.44 20.73
N GLN A 163 -12.89 9.32 19.96
CA GLN A 163 -12.75 10.79 20.10
C GLN A 163 -13.98 11.54 20.64
N PHE A 164 -15.20 10.96 20.62
CA PHE A 164 -16.40 11.65 21.11
C PHE A 164 -16.44 11.85 22.63
N PHE A 165 -15.43 11.38 23.36
CA PHE A 165 -15.27 11.60 24.79
C PHE A 165 -14.37 12.80 25.15
N ILE A 166 -13.76 13.48 24.17
CA ILE A 166 -12.74 14.51 24.46
C ILE A 166 -13.30 15.94 24.45
N ASN A 167 -14.37 16.24 23.69
CA ASN A 167 -14.97 17.58 23.69
C ASN A 167 -16.27 17.60 24.49
N GLY A 168 -16.14 17.47 25.81
CA GLY A 168 -17.19 17.82 26.75
C GLY A 168 -17.35 19.34 26.87
N GLU A 169 -17.81 20.00 25.82
CA GLU A 169 -18.13 21.43 25.90
C GLU A 169 -19.59 21.64 26.37
N THR A 170 -19.68 22.09 27.62
CA THR A 170 -20.81 22.81 28.25
C THR A 170 -22.21 22.21 28.07
N LEU A 171 -22.54 21.23 28.92
CA LEU A 171 -23.91 20.77 29.13
C LEU A 171 -24.70 21.79 29.99
N GLN A 172 -25.44 22.71 29.34
CA GLN A 172 -26.51 23.48 29.98
C GLN A 172 -27.88 22.85 29.69
N ALA A 173 -28.63 22.61 30.78
CA ALA A 173 -29.84 21.79 30.87
C ALA A 173 -30.97 22.13 29.89
N ASN A 174 -31.21 21.27 28.89
CA ASN A 174 -32.44 21.21 28.07
C ASN A 174 -32.79 19.79 27.59
N ALA A 175 -33.98 19.59 26.98
CA ALA A 175 -34.50 18.28 26.56
C ALA A 175 -33.58 17.48 25.61
N LEU A 176 -32.77 18.18 24.82
CA LEU A 176 -31.72 17.60 23.98
C LEU A 176 -30.63 16.90 24.80
N ASP A 177 -30.40 17.28 26.05
CA ASP A 177 -29.43 16.65 26.95
C ASP A 177 -29.91 15.29 27.46
N LYS A 178 -31.22 15.07 27.56
CA LYS A 178 -31.76 13.73 27.87
C LYS A 178 -31.54 12.79 26.70
N ALA A 179 -31.73 13.27 25.47
CA ALA A 179 -31.44 12.50 24.26
C ALA A 179 -29.93 12.23 24.13
N ALA A 180 -29.09 13.25 24.32
CA ALA A 180 -27.63 13.11 24.33
C ALA A 180 -27.15 12.16 25.44
N ARG A 181 -27.72 12.23 26.66
CA ARG A 181 -27.42 11.27 27.74
C ARG A 181 -27.86 9.84 27.42
N THR A 182 -28.97 9.64 26.72
CA THR A 182 -29.42 8.30 26.29
C THR A 182 -28.48 7.73 25.24
N VAL A 183 -28.08 8.55 24.25
CA VAL A 183 -27.09 8.19 23.23
C VAL A 183 -25.72 7.93 23.86
N MET A 184 -25.28 8.76 24.80
CA MET A 184 -24.00 8.62 25.52
C MET A 184 -23.99 7.41 26.46
N LYS A 185 -25.07 7.13 27.22
CA LYS A 185 -25.19 5.90 28.02
C LYS A 185 -25.24 4.64 27.15
N PHE A 186 -25.65 4.78 25.90
CA PHE A 186 -25.70 3.72 24.93
C PHE A 186 -24.32 3.43 24.33
N PHE A 187 -23.59 4.46 23.86
CA PHE A 187 -22.17 4.33 23.52
C PHE A 187 -21.33 3.88 24.72
N SER A 188 -21.73 4.22 25.95
CA SER A 188 -21.08 3.74 27.17
C SER A 188 -21.41 2.28 27.53
N ARG A 189 -22.50 1.70 27.01
CA ARG A 189 -22.75 0.24 27.09
C ARG A 189 -21.96 -0.54 26.04
N TRP A 190 -21.55 0.15 24.98
CA TRP A 190 -20.53 -0.29 24.02
C TRP A 190 -19.09 -0.15 24.57
N TYR A 191 -18.93 0.43 25.76
CA TYR A 191 -17.68 0.69 26.47
C TYR A 191 -17.12 -0.55 27.19
N GLN A 192 -16.90 -1.60 26.41
CA GLN A 192 -15.63 -2.31 26.53
C GLN A 192 -14.92 -2.15 25.18
N LEU A 193 -14.61 -0.89 24.83
CA LEU A 193 -13.73 -0.56 23.69
C LEU A 193 -12.47 -1.43 23.70
N GLU A 194 -11.97 -1.70 24.90
CA GLU A 194 -10.82 -2.55 25.14
C GLU A 194 -11.05 -4.04 24.80
N SER A 195 -12.26 -4.61 24.95
CA SER A 195 -12.48 -6.03 24.63
C SER A 195 -12.64 -6.28 23.13
N LEU A 196 -13.36 -5.41 22.42
CA LEU A 196 -13.48 -5.45 20.96
C LEU A 196 -12.16 -5.12 20.28
N TYR A 197 -11.47 -4.07 20.74
CA TYR A 197 -10.14 -3.73 20.26
C TYR A 197 -9.17 -4.88 20.50
N ARG A 198 -9.03 -5.38 21.74
CA ARG A 198 -8.16 -6.54 22.03
C ARG A 198 -8.56 -7.79 21.25
N SER A 199 -9.85 -8.02 21.01
CA SER A 199 -10.30 -9.19 20.23
C SER A 199 -9.91 -9.14 18.77
N ASN A 200 -9.67 -7.95 18.21
CA ASN A 200 -9.23 -7.75 16.84
C ASN A 200 -7.70 -7.52 16.75
N ASP A 201 -7.10 -6.90 17.76
CA ASP A 201 -5.68 -6.55 17.81
C ASP A 201 -4.77 -7.78 17.76
N ILE A 202 -5.27 -8.94 18.25
CA ILE A 202 -4.58 -10.24 18.13
C ILE A 202 -4.31 -10.66 16.67
N TYR A 203 -5.01 -10.08 15.68
CA TYR A 203 -4.78 -10.35 14.25
C TYR A 203 -3.85 -9.33 13.58
N LEU A 204 -3.28 -8.38 14.35
CA LEU A 204 -2.44 -7.28 13.85
C LEU A 204 -3.05 -6.54 12.64
N PRO A 205 -4.29 -6.03 12.74
CA PRO A 205 -4.97 -5.38 11.62
C PRO A 205 -4.39 -4.00 11.32
N GLU A 206 -4.61 -3.53 10.09
CA GLU A 206 -4.53 -2.12 9.75
C GLU A 206 -5.79 -1.41 10.29
N TRP A 207 -5.60 -0.45 11.19
CA TRP A 207 -6.70 0.36 11.74
C TRP A 207 -7.00 1.52 10.80
N ARG A 208 -8.18 1.48 10.17
CA ARG A 208 -8.61 2.52 9.23
C ARG A 208 -9.71 3.38 9.82
N THR A 209 -9.43 4.68 10.00
CA THR A 209 -10.40 5.62 10.55
C THR A 209 -11.61 5.80 9.63
N ARG A 210 -12.80 5.89 10.22
CA ARG A 210 -14.07 6.17 9.56
C ARG A 210 -14.64 7.47 10.11
N TYR A 211 -15.37 8.19 9.26
CA TYR A 211 -15.92 9.50 9.56
C TYR A 211 -17.44 9.50 9.40
N ILE A 212 -18.14 10.27 10.22
CA ILE A 212 -19.51 10.69 9.94
C ILE A 212 -19.44 12.04 9.23
N CYS A 213 -20.09 12.14 8.08
CA CYS A 213 -20.27 13.41 7.36
C CYS A 213 -21.70 13.91 7.55
N TYR A 214 -21.89 15.19 7.90
CA TYR A 214 -23.19 15.80 8.11
C TYR A 214 -23.22 17.26 7.64
N ASP A 215 -24.40 17.76 7.29
CA ASP A 215 -24.60 19.11 6.76
C ASP A 215 -24.32 20.20 7.81
N ASN A 216 -23.93 21.39 7.36
CA ASN A 216 -23.66 22.59 8.17
C ASN A 216 -24.85 23.04 9.05
N GLY A 217 -26.08 22.72 8.65
CA GLY A 217 -27.30 22.97 9.45
C GLY A 217 -27.70 21.82 10.38
N GLY A 218 -27.05 20.66 10.28
CA GLY A 218 -27.35 19.47 11.06
C GLY A 218 -26.59 19.44 12.39
N SER A 219 -27.29 19.27 13.51
CA SER A 219 -26.63 18.98 14.78
C SER A 219 -26.11 17.54 14.74
N LEU A 220 -24.81 17.32 14.96
CA LEU A 220 -24.19 16.00 15.14
C LEU A 220 -25.01 15.08 16.06
N THR A 221 -25.58 15.65 17.13
CA THR A 221 -26.48 14.96 18.07
C THR A 221 -27.73 14.39 17.39
N SER A 222 -28.34 15.12 16.46
CA SER A 222 -29.52 14.66 15.71
C SER A 222 -29.17 13.53 14.73
N VAL A 223 -28.00 13.59 14.11
CA VAL A 223 -27.49 12.55 13.22
C VAL A 223 -27.17 11.28 14.01
N LEU A 224 -26.46 11.40 15.13
CA LEU A 224 -26.20 10.26 16.03
C LEU A 224 -27.49 9.65 16.60
N PHE A 225 -28.50 10.47 16.89
CA PHE A 225 -29.82 9.99 17.31
C PHE A 225 -30.57 9.26 16.18
N ALA A 226 -30.48 9.76 14.95
CA ALA A 226 -31.06 9.09 13.77
C ALA A 226 -30.36 7.75 13.49
N ILE A 227 -29.03 7.69 13.55
CA ILE A 227 -28.24 6.44 13.49
C ILE A 227 -28.69 5.50 14.61
N GLY A 228 -28.81 6.00 15.85
CA GLY A 228 -29.29 5.22 16.98
C GLY A 228 -30.70 4.65 16.79
N GLN A 229 -31.61 5.39 16.14
CA GLN A 229 -32.94 4.88 15.78
C GLN A 229 -32.89 3.83 14.67
N ALA A 230 -32.09 4.06 13.62
CA ALA A 230 -31.95 3.14 12.48
C ALA A 230 -31.33 1.79 12.90
N GLU A 231 -30.37 1.83 13.81
CA GLU A 231 -29.75 0.65 14.42
C GLU A 231 -30.66 -0.09 15.42
N GLY A 232 -31.83 0.47 15.75
CA GLY A 232 -32.79 -0.11 16.69
C GLY A 232 -32.49 0.16 18.17
N PHE A 233 -31.59 1.10 18.50
CA PHE A 233 -31.18 1.41 19.87
C PHE A 233 -32.09 2.40 20.60
N VAL A 234 -32.90 3.14 19.85
CA VAL A 234 -33.91 4.06 20.40
C VAL A 234 -35.29 3.47 20.14
N PRO A 235 -36.10 3.20 21.17
CA PRO A 235 -37.43 2.64 21.00
C PRO A 235 -38.28 3.62 20.21
N THR A 236 -38.70 3.20 19.02
CA THR A 236 -39.72 3.90 18.23
C THR A 236 -41.04 3.18 18.47
N ASN A 237 -42.08 3.92 18.87
CA ASN A 237 -43.46 3.41 19.08
C ASN A 237 -44.13 2.91 17.77
N ILE A 238 -43.36 2.58 16.73
CA ILE A 238 -43.82 2.36 15.35
C ILE A 238 -43.51 0.92 14.84
N PHE A 239 -42.86 0.05 15.64
CA PHE A 239 -42.47 -1.29 15.16
C PHE A 239 -43.46 -2.44 15.39
N SER A 240 -44.67 -2.20 15.94
CA SER A 240 -45.65 -3.28 16.10
C SER A 240 -46.21 -3.82 14.77
N LYS A 241 -46.14 -3.04 13.68
CA LYS A 241 -46.58 -3.49 12.34
C LYS A 241 -45.51 -4.23 11.53
N ILE A 242 -44.23 -3.95 11.79
CA ILE A 242 -43.11 -4.52 11.03
C ILE A 242 -42.75 -5.93 11.53
N LYS A 243 -42.98 -6.22 12.82
CA LYS A 243 -42.75 -7.56 13.38
C LYS A 243 -43.52 -8.66 12.63
N SER A 244 -44.75 -8.37 12.18
CA SER A 244 -45.58 -9.31 11.38
C SER A 244 -45.07 -9.58 9.96
N PHE A 245 -44.20 -8.71 9.43
CA PHE A 245 -43.65 -8.84 8.08
C PHE A 245 -42.34 -9.64 8.07
N PHE A 246 -41.57 -9.61 9.17
CA PHE A 246 -40.29 -10.31 9.32
C PHE A 246 -40.39 -11.62 10.11
N SER A 247 -41.43 -11.82 10.94
CA SER A 247 -41.72 -13.13 11.53
C SER A 247 -42.57 -13.98 10.58
N ARG A 248 -41.96 -14.46 9.49
CA ARG A 248 -42.57 -15.54 8.70
C ARG A 248 -42.19 -16.85 9.37
N ASP A 249 -43.17 -17.52 9.98
CA ASP A 249 -43.02 -18.89 10.46
C ASP A 249 -42.50 -19.77 9.32
N TYR A 250 -41.23 -20.14 9.40
CA TYR A 250 -40.58 -21.03 8.46
C TYR A 250 -41.07 -22.46 8.73
N ASP A 251 -41.97 -22.99 7.89
CA ASP A 251 -42.41 -24.39 7.95
C ASP A 251 -41.42 -25.28 7.17
N PRO A 252 -40.62 -26.11 7.86
CA PRO A 252 -39.60 -26.96 7.22
C PRO A 252 -40.19 -28.12 6.41
N ARG A 253 -41.52 -28.28 6.35
CA ARG A 253 -42.20 -29.42 5.69
C ARG A 253 -42.59 -29.18 4.23
N THR A 254 -42.26 -28.02 3.66
CA THR A 254 -42.42 -27.79 2.23
C THR A 254 -41.07 -27.98 1.54
N GLU A 255 -41.01 -28.91 0.58
CA GLU A 255 -39.91 -28.98 -0.39
C GLU A 255 -39.80 -27.61 -1.09
N ASN A 256 -38.94 -26.76 -0.55
CA ASN A 256 -38.87 -25.37 -0.96
C ASN A 256 -38.14 -25.30 -2.31
N GLY A 257 -38.90 -25.13 -3.37
CA GLY A 257 -38.44 -24.71 -4.69
C GLY A 257 -38.92 -23.31 -5.05
N TRP A 258 -39.40 -22.53 -4.08
CA TRP A 258 -40.03 -21.23 -4.34
C TRP A 258 -39.05 -20.19 -4.92
N TRP A 259 -37.76 -20.24 -4.56
CA TRP A 259 -36.71 -19.43 -5.18
C TRP A 259 -36.36 -19.86 -6.62
N LYS A 260 -36.63 -21.13 -7.00
CA LYS A 260 -36.55 -21.55 -8.41
C LYS A 260 -37.71 -20.96 -9.25
N LYS A 261 -38.78 -20.48 -8.60
CA LYS A 261 -40.00 -19.97 -9.24
C LYS A 261 -40.11 -18.44 -9.27
N SER A 262 -39.42 -17.69 -8.39
CA SER A 262 -39.53 -16.22 -8.40
C SER A 262 -38.57 -15.59 -9.41
N ASP A 263 -39.13 -14.92 -10.43
CA ASP A 263 -38.35 -14.19 -11.42
C ASP A 263 -37.48 -13.08 -10.81
N PHE A 264 -37.90 -12.56 -9.65
CA PHE A 264 -37.14 -11.57 -8.87
C PHE A 264 -35.78 -12.10 -8.41
N ILE A 265 -35.74 -13.28 -7.77
CA ILE A 265 -34.48 -13.85 -7.24
C ILE A 265 -33.52 -14.17 -8.38
N LYS A 266 -34.03 -14.75 -9.47
CA LYS A 266 -33.23 -14.99 -10.70
C LYS A 266 -32.65 -13.69 -11.26
N LYS A 267 -33.40 -12.59 -11.21
CA LYS A 267 -32.94 -11.28 -11.68
C LYS A 267 -31.83 -10.73 -10.78
N VAL A 268 -31.95 -10.88 -9.46
CA VAL A 268 -30.91 -10.50 -8.50
C VAL A 268 -29.62 -11.28 -8.77
N HIS A 269 -29.68 -12.61 -8.89
CA HIS A 269 -28.49 -13.43 -9.14
C HIS A 269 -27.82 -13.11 -10.48
N ARG A 270 -28.61 -12.82 -11.52
CA ARG A 270 -28.06 -12.34 -12.80
C ARG A 270 -27.34 -10.99 -12.67
N LEU A 271 -27.91 -10.06 -11.90
CA LEU A 271 -27.30 -8.75 -11.68
C LEU A 271 -25.99 -8.87 -10.90
N GLU A 272 -25.97 -9.67 -9.83
CA GLU A 272 -24.76 -9.92 -9.04
C GLU A 272 -23.67 -10.57 -9.88
N GLU A 273 -24.00 -11.62 -10.64
CA GLU A 273 -23.02 -12.31 -11.48
C GLU A 273 -22.47 -11.42 -12.58
N ASN A 274 -23.33 -10.64 -13.24
CA ASN A 274 -22.88 -9.66 -14.24
C ASN A 274 -21.96 -8.62 -13.62
N LYS A 275 -22.29 -8.09 -12.43
CA LYS A 275 -21.46 -7.08 -11.77
C LYS A 275 -20.16 -7.69 -11.24
N ARG A 276 -20.15 -8.96 -10.83
CA ARG A 276 -18.93 -9.70 -10.46
C ARG A 276 -18.00 -9.87 -11.66
N LEU A 277 -18.54 -10.28 -12.81
CA LEU A 277 -17.77 -10.41 -14.06
C LEU A 277 -17.22 -9.04 -14.49
N GLU A 278 -18.03 -7.98 -14.38
CA GLU A 278 -17.60 -6.61 -14.61
C GLU A 278 -16.47 -6.20 -13.65
N LEU A 279 -16.62 -6.43 -12.35
CA LEU A 279 -15.61 -6.10 -11.33
C LEU A 279 -14.32 -6.93 -11.48
N LEU A 280 -14.40 -8.19 -11.88
CA LEU A 280 -13.24 -9.01 -12.21
C LEU A 280 -12.49 -8.47 -13.43
N ASN A 281 -13.23 -7.95 -14.40
CA ASN A 281 -12.65 -7.28 -15.57
C ASN A 281 -12.07 -5.90 -15.21
N GLU A 282 -12.68 -5.18 -14.26
CA GLU A 282 -12.19 -3.89 -13.73
C GLU A 282 -10.98 -4.04 -12.78
N ALA A 283 -10.86 -5.16 -12.06
CA ALA A 283 -9.77 -5.47 -11.12
C ALA A 283 -8.43 -5.83 -11.79
N GLY A 284 -8.26 -5.52 -13.08
CA GLY A 284 -6.93 -5.45 -13.70
C GLY A 284 -6.39 -6.76 -14.25
N HIS A 285 -7.20 -7.49 -15.01
CA HIS A 285 -6.64 -8.34 -16.07
C HIS A 285 -6.78 -7.63 -17.41
N ASP A 286 -5.84 -6.72 -17.68
CA ASP A 286 -5.57 -6.37 -19.06
C ASP A 286 -4.92 -7.60 -19.71
N ASP A 287 -5.74 -8.43 -20.36
CA ASP A 287 -5.31 -9.58 -21.15
C ASP A 287 -4.20 -9.21 -22.15
N SER A 288 -4.02 -7.92 -22.49
CA SER A 288 -2.91 -7.47 -23.31
C SER A 288 -1.54 -7.73 -22.68
N TYR A 289 -1.39 -7.59 -21.35
CA TYR A 289 -0.10 -7.82 -20.67
C TYR A 289 0.20 -9.31 -20.51
N LEU A 290 -0.82 -10.12 -20.22
CA LEU A 290 -0.69 -11.58 -20.27
C LEU A 290 -0.39 -12.09 -21.68
N LYS A 291 -1.02 -11.48 -22.70
CA LYS A 291 -0.72 -11.80 -24.09
C LYS A 291 0.74 -11.51 -24.42
N LYS A 292 1.26 -10.34 -24.05
CA LYS A 292 2.70 -10.01 -24.21
C LYS A 292 3.61 -11.00 -23.46
N LEU A 293 3.22 -11.41 -22.26
CA LEU A 293 3.94 -12.45 -21.49
C LEU A 293 3.99 -13.79 -22.24
N ASN A 294 2.86 -14.22 -22.79
CA ASN A 294 2.77 -15.47 -23.55
C ASN A 294 3.51 -15.36 -24.88
N ASP A 295 3.40 -14.22 -25.57
CA ASP A 295 4.14 -13.93 -26.81
C ASP A 295 5.66 -14.05 -26.58
N LEU A 296 6.18 -13.54 -25.45
CA LEU A 296 7.60 -13.71 -25.09
C LEU A 296 7.97 -15.19 -24.91
N ARG A 297 7.12 -15.98 -24.24
CA ARG A 297 7.34 -17.42 -24.04
C ARG A 297 7.33 -18.19 -25.36
N GLU A 298 6.38 -17.88 -26.25
CA GLU A 298 6.27 -18.49 -27.59
C GLU A 298 7.49 -18.18 -28.46
N ASN A 299 8.06 -16.98 -28.32
CA ASN A 299 9.30 -16.57 -28.97
C ASN A 299 10.57 -17.10 -28.26
N GLY A 300 10.43 -17.95 -27.24
CA GLY A 300 11.56 -18.55 -26.52
C GLY A 300 12.32 -17.59 -25.60
N ILE A 301 11.75 -16.41 -25.28
CA ILE A 301 12.36 -15.43 -24.38
C ILE A 301 11.79 -15.63 -22.96
N PRO A 302 12.62 -16.04 -21.98
CA PRO A 302 12.16 -16.22 -20.61
C PRO A 302 11.73 -14.87 -20.00
N PRO A 303 10.47 -14.72 -19.55
CA PRO A 303 9.97 -13.45 -19.04
C PRO A 303 10.51 -13.06 -17.66
N PHE A 304 11.14 -14.01 -16.96
CA PHE A 304 11.76 -13.82 -15.66
C PHE A 304 13.13 -14.49 -15.69
N SER A 305 14.19 -13.69 -15.60
CA SER A 305 15.58 -14.16 -15.67
C SER A 305 16.44 -13.46 -14.64
N LEU A 306 17.50 -14.12 -14.21
CA LEU A 306 18.54 -13.49 -13.41
C LEU A 306 19.46 -12.63 -14.29
N PRO A 307 19.96 -11.50 -13.77
CA PRO A 307 21.00 -10.72 -14.45
C PRO A 307 22.29 -11.55 -14.60
N ASP A 308 23.13 -11.16 -15.56
CA ASP A 308 24.45 -11.78 -15.74
C ASP A 308 25.40 -11.31 -14.63
N SER A 309 26.47 -12.07 -14.34
CA SER A 309 27.42 -11.73 -13.26
C SER A 309 28.28 -10.50 -13.53
N GLU A 310 28.44 -10.12 -14.80
CA GLU A 310 29.23 -8.98 -15.25
C GLU A 310 28.32 -7.84 -15.70
N THR A 311 27.83 -7.06 -14.73
CA THR A 311 27.02 -5.87 -14.99
C THR A 311 27.60 -4.67 -14.27
N GLU A 312 27.62 -3.52 -14.91
CA GLU A 312 28.07 -2.25 -14.32
C GLU A 312 26.86 -1.38 -13.94
N SER A 313 27.00 -0.54 -12.91
CA SER A 313 25.94 0.42 -12.55
C SER A 313 25.94 1.59 -13.55
N VAL A 314 24.75 2.08 -13.86
CA VAL A 314 24.52 3.27 -14.68
C VAL A 314 25.19 4.48 -14.04
N GLU A 315 25.17 4.57 -12.71
CA GLU A 315 25.86 5.63 -11.97
C GLU A 315 27.36 5.63 -12.29
N ASN A 316 28.02 4.47 -12.21
CA ASN A 316 29.45 4.37 -12.49
C ASN A 316 29.78 4.76 -13.93
N LEU A 317 28.93 4.40 -14.89
CA LEU A 317 29.12 4.81 -16.28
C LEU A 317 28.96 6.32 -16.46
N ARG A 318 27.95 6.93 -15.85
CA ARG A 318 27.80 8.39 -15.89
C ARG A 318 29.01 9.09 -15.27
N ASN A 319 29.42 8.69 -14.07
CA ASN A 319 30.55 9.30 -13.38
C ASN A 319 31.85 9.24 -14.21
N LYS A 320 32.07 8.16 -14.96
CA LYS A 320 33.27 7.99 -15.81
C LYS A 320 33.19 8.74 -17.14
N PHE A 321 32.01 8.79 -17.77
CA PHE A 321 31.90 9.15 -19.19
C PHE A 321 31.02 10.36 -19.48
N GLU A 322 30.41 10.99 -18.47
CA GLU A 322 29.54 12.14 -18.71
C GLU A 322 30.25 13.32 -19.40
N SER A 323 31.52 13.57 -19.06
CA SER A 323 32.30 14.68 -19.61
C SER A 323 33.20 14.26 -20.77
N VAL A 324 33.02 13.06 -21.29
CA VAL A 324 33.84 12.47 -22.37
C VAL A 324 33.02 12.44 -23.66
N ASP A 325 33.63 12.87 -24.77
CA ASP A 325 33.00 12.86 -26.10
C ASP A 325 33.54 11.77 -27.03
N GLU A 326 34.65 11.14 -26.64
CA GLU A 326 35.27 10.02 -27.35
C GLU A 326 35.07 8.73 -26.56
N PHE A 327 34.33 7.78 -27.13
CA PHE A 327 34.07 6.47 -26.53
C PHE A 327 34.88 5.41 -27.24
N ASP A 328 35.35 4.42 -26.50
CA ASP A 328 35.89 3.20 -27.08
C ASP A 328 34.76 2.33 -27.66
N GLU A 329 35.12 1.32 -28.46
CA GLU A 329 34.16 0.32 -28.93
C GLU A 329 33.87 -0.76 -27.86
N LYS A 330 34.14 -0.47 -26.59
CA LYS A 330 33.93 -1.42 -25.50
C LYS A 330 32.44 -1.62 -25.27
N GLU A 331 32.07 -2.88 -25.07
CA GLU A 331 30.70 -3.24 -24.71
C GLU A 331 30.50 -3.19 -23.20
N TYR A 332 29.40 -2.58 -22.79
CA TYR A 332 28.95 -2.46 -21.41
C TYR A 332 27.63 -3.21 -21.23
N SER A 333 27.50 -3.90 -20.11
CA SER A 333 26.30 -4.63 -19.70
C SER A 333 25.70 -3.93 -18.49
N ILE A 334 24.47 -3.44 -18.63
CA ILE A 334 23.75 -2.75 -17.56
C ILE A 334 22.34 -3.32 -17.43
N HIS A 335 21.74 -3.21 -16.25
CA HIS A 335 20.35 -3.60 -16.05
C HIS A 335 19.59 -2.57 -15.23
N GLY A 336 18.29 -2.48 -15.47
CA GLY A 336 17.46 -1.51 -14.79
C GLY A 336 16.00 -1.60 -15.17
N LYS A 337 15.19 -0.74 -14.56
CA LYS A 337 13.77 -0.59 -14.88
C LYS A 337 13.64 0.40 -16.04
N LEU A 338 12.86 0.03 -17.06
CA LEU A 338 12.49 0.93 -18.14
C LEU A 338 11.47 1.93 -17.62
N ILE A 339 11.80 3.21 -17.68
CA ILE A 339 10.94 4.27 -17.15
C ILE A 339 10.19 5.02 -18.25
N SER A 340 10.79 5.12 -19.43
CA SER A 340 10.10 5.64 -20.61
C SER A 340 10.43 4.79 -21.83
N LEU A 341 9.49 4.76 -22.78
CA LEU A 341 9.66 4.13 -24.08
C LEU A 341 9.07 5.07 -25.14
N ARG A 342 9.87 5.48 -26.11
CA ARG A 342 9.46 6.42 -27.17
C ARG A 342 10.09 6.02 -28.50
N GLY A 343 9.53 6.53 -29.60
CA GLY A 343 10.07 6.32 -30.95
C GLY A 343 9.07 5.77 -31.95
N ARG A 344 9.43 5.86 -33.23
CA ARG A 344 8.59 5.47 -34.37
C ARG A 344 9.47 4.79 -35.44
N GLY A 345 8.86 3.92 -36.24
CA GLY A 345 9.57 3.23 -37.32
C GLY A 345 10.61 2.23 -36.81
N ALA A 346 11.84 2.34 -37.31
CA ALA A 346 12.98 1.42 -37.08
C ALA A 346 13.91 1.85 -35.93
N MET A 347 13.50 2.81 -35.11
CA MET A 347 14.28 3.32 -33.99
C MET A 347 13.38 3.57 -32.78
N GLN A 348 13.85 3.18 -31.60
CA GLN A 348 13.24 3.47 -30.31
C GLN A 348 14.28 4.00 -29.34
N PHE A 349 13.81 4.86 -28.45
CA PHE A 349 14.57 5.35 -27.31
C PHE A 349 13.87 4.90 -26.04
N ALA A 350 14.64 4.52 -25.04
CA ALA A 350 14.11 4.16 -23.74
C ALA A 350 15.00 4.75 -22.65
N ASP A 351 14.44 5.10 -21.50
CA ASP A 351 15.25 5.52 -20.36
C ASP A 351 15.29 4.37 -19.35
N LEU A 352 16.50 3.91 -19.02
CA LEU A 352 16.73 2.81 -18.09
C LEU A 352 17.31 3.34 -16.79
N ALA A 353 16.75 2.94 -15.65
CA ALA A 353 17.21 3.36 -14.32
C ALA A 353 17.62 2.17 -13.44
N ASP A 354 18.77 2.28 -12.76
CA ASP A 354 19.36 1.26 -11.88
C ASP A 354 19.16 1.56 -10.38
N ASN A 355 18.14 2.36 -10.06
CA ASN A 355 17.82 2.95 -8.74
C ASN A 355 18.69 4.16 -8.34
N GLN A 356 19.87 4.37 -8.92
CA GLN A 356 20.77 5.47 -8.55
C GLN A 356 20.93 6.50 -9.67
N ALA A 357 20.95 6.03 -10.92
CA ALA A 357 21.05 6.88 -12.09
C ALA A 357 20.17 6.34 -13.23
N LYS A 358 20.14 7.11 -14.31
CA LYS A 358 19.26 6.95 -15.47
C LYS A 358 20.09 7.12 -16.72
N ILE A 359 19.98 6.25 -17.72
CA ILE A 359 20.69 6.38 -19.00
C ILE A 359 19.74 6.15 -20.17
N GLN A 360 19.94 6.92 -21.24
CA GLN A 360 19.21 6.74 -22.47
C GLN A 360 19.71 5.50 -23.22
N LEU A 361 18.78 4.67 -23.66
CA LEU A 361 19.01 3.56 -24.55
C LEU A 361 18.61 3.97 -25.96
N VAL A 362 19.51 3.69 -26.91
CA VAL A 362 19.25 3.87 -28.34
C VAL A 362 19.10 2.50 -28.96
N ILE A 363 17.87 2.12 -29.29
CA ILE A 363 17.54 0.83 -29.89
C ILE A 363 17.25 1.04 -31.37
N LYS A 364 18.16 0.55 -32.23
CA LYS A 364 17.99 0.57 -33.69
C LYS A 364 17.69 -0.84 -34.19
N ARG A 365 16.74 -0.96 -35.12
CA ARG A 365 16.36 -2.25 -35.70
C ARG A 365 17.55 -3.00 -36.28
N ASP A 366 18.35 -2.30 -37.09
CA ASP A 366 19.43 -2.94 -37.85
C ASP A 366 20.51 -3.47 -36.89
N THR A 367 20.91 -2.66 -35.90
CA THR A 367 21.86 -3.09 -34.85
C THR A 367 21.34 -4.24 -33.99
N LEU A 368 20.11 -4.14 -33.47
CA LEU A 368 19.57 -5.15 -32.54
C LEU A 368 19.34 -6.52 -33.22
N ASN A 369 19.04 -6.49 -34.52
CA ASN A 369 18.81 -7.68 -35.32
C ASN A 369 20.14 -8.31 -35.82
N GLU A 370 21.19 -7.52 -36.04
CA GLU A 370 22.53 -8.01 -36.41
C GLU A 370 23.16 -8.87 -35.30
N TYR A 371 22.92 -8.53 -34.03
CA TYR A 371 23.49 -9.21 -32.86
C TYR A 371 22.60 -10.33 -32.29
N ALA A 372 21.53 -10.72 -32.99
CA ALA A 372 20.68 -11.82 -32.56
C ALA A 372 21.37 -13.18 -32.83
N GLU A 373 21.74 -13.91 -31.77
CA GLU A 373 22.41 -15.22 -31.87
C GLU A 373 21.50 -16.38 -32.35
N LEU A 374 20.19 -16.15 -32.47
CA LEU A 374 19.20 -17.15 -32.92
C LEU A 374 18.96 -17.06 -34.44
N GLU A 375 18.67 -18.21 -35.08
CA GLU A 375 18.39 -18.36 -36.52
C GLU A 375 17.30 -17.41 -37.07
N ASN A 376 16.54 -16.72 -36.22
CA ASN A 376 15.56 -15.69 -36.55
C ASN A 376 16.10 -14.26 -36.41
N ARG A 377 17.06 -13.90 -37.27
CA ARG A 377 17.68 -12.56 -37.40
C ARG A 377 16.72 -11.37 -37.61
N LEU A 378 15.40 -11.57 -37.76
CA LEU A 378 14.49 -10.50 -38.20
C LEU A 378 13.61 -9.90 -37.10
N GLU A 379 13.53 -10.49 -35.91
CA GLU A 379 12.40 -10.21 -35.02
C GLU A 379 12.75 -9.70 -33.61
N ASN A 380 14.02 -9.62 -33.20
CA ASN A 380 14.37 -9.11 -31.87
C ASN A 380 13.88 -7.67 -31.63
N PHE A 381 14.01 -6.79 -32.63
CA PHE A 381 13.43 -5.44 -32.57
C PHE A 381 11.90 -5.46 -32.61
N ALA A 382 11.30 -6.39 -33.34
CA ALA A 382 9.84 -6.51 -33.42
C ALA A 382 9.26 -6.93 -32.07
N ILE A 383 9.88 -7.92 -31.41
CA ILE A 383 9.52 -8.39 -30.07
C ILE A 383 9.73 -7.28 -29.05
N TRP A 384 10.88 -6.60 -29.06
CA TRP A 384 11.12 -5.45 -28.18
C TRP A 384 10.01 -4.40 -28.34
N LYS A 385 9.68 -4.03 -29.57
CA LYS A 385 8.67 -3.00 -29.84
C LYS A 385 7.25 -3.40 -29.45
N LYS A 386 6.93 -4.69 -29.52
CA LYS A 386 5.58 -5.22 -29.28
C LYS A 386 5.34 -5.56 -27.81
N ASP A 387 6.31 -6.22 -27.17
CA ASP A 387 6.11 -6.93 -25.91
C ASP A 387 6.84 -6.28 -24.73
N VAL A 388 7.87 -5.47 -24.95
CA VAL A 388 8.54 -4.70 -23.88
C VAL A 388 7.77 -3.42 -23.59
N THR A 389 7.51 -3.16 -22.31
CA THR A 389 6.69 -2.05 -21.83
C THR A 389 7.38 -1.26 -20.72
N VAL A 390 6.92 -0.02 -20.51
CA VAL A 390 7.33 0.78 -19.35
C VAL A 390 7.04 0.00 -18.06
N GLY A 391 8.00 -0.03 -17.16
CA GLY A 391 7.97 -0.80 -15.91
C GLY A 391 8.79 -2.09 -15.95
N ASP A 392 9.04 -2.65 -17.14
CA ASP A 392 9.80 -3.89 -17.29
C ASP A 392 11.25 -3.69 -16.83
N ARG A 393 11.84 -4.75 -16.25
CA ARG A 393 13.27 -4.79 -15.94
C ARG A 393 13.99 -5.56 -17.03
N VAL A 394 14.99 -4.93 -17.62
CA VAL A 394 15.80 -5.49 -18.71
C VAL A 394 17.27 -5.37 -18.38
N LEU A 395 18.06 -6.32 -18.89
CA LEU A 395 19.50 -6.21 -19.04
C LEU A 395 19.78 -5.88 -20.50
N VAL A 396 20.64 -4.91 -20.76
CA VAL A 396 21.04 -4.49 -22.10
C VAL A 396 22.55 -4.48 -22.20
N LYS A 397 23.08 -4.94 -23.35
CA LYS A 397 24.49 -4.85 -23.69
C LYS A 397 24.65 -3.94 -24.90
N GLY A 398 25.67 -3.10 -24.89
CA GLY A 398 25.85 -2.11 -25.95
C GLY A 398 27.11 -1.27 -25.77
N THR A 399 27.33 -0.38 -26.73
CA THR A 399 28.45 0.58 -26.69
C THR A 399 27.96 1.96 -26.29
N LEU A 400 28.76 2.69 -25.51
CA LEU A 400 28.45 4.07 -25.17
C LEU A 400 28.53 4.97 -26.41
N MET A 401 27.69 5.99 -26.44
CA MET A 401 27.69 7.04 -27.45
C MET A 401 27.09 8.32 -26.89
N ARG A 402 27.31 9.44 -27.58
CA ARG A 402 26.55 10.68 -27.33
C ARG A 402 25.60 10.93 -28.49
N THR A 403 24.34 11.26 -28.18
CA THR A 403 23.35 11.62 -29.21
C THR A 403 23.55 13.05 -29.68
N GLN A 404 22.85 13.45 -30.74
CA GLN A 404 22.92 14.81 -31.29
C GLN A 404 22.47 15.88 -30.27
N THR A 405 21.67 15.50 -29.28
CA THR A 405 21.23 16.37 -28.18
C THR A 405 22.27 16.49 -27.06
N GLY A 406 23.41 15.81 -27.18
CA GLY A 406 24.47 15.81 -26.17
C GLY A 406 24.24 14.83 -25.03
N GLU A 407 23.21 13.97 -25.10
CA GLU A 407 22.86 13.04 -24.02
C GLU A 407 23.71 11.76 -24.07
N LEU A 408 24.33 11.39 -22.94
CA LEU A 408 25.06 10.13 -22.80
C LEU A 408 24.08 8.95 -22.94
N SER A 409 24.37 8.07 -23.89
CA SER A 409 23.46 6.99 -24.29
C SER A 409 24.19 5.67 -24.49
N LEU A 410 23.48 4.57 -24.27
CA LEU A 410 23.93 3.24 -24.65
C LEU A 410 23.25 2.83 -25.95
N ARG A 411 24.02 2.59 -27.00
CA ARG A 411 23.53 1.98 -28.24
C ARG A 411 23.38 0.48 -28.00
N VAL A 412 22.14 0.00 -27.97
CA VAL A 412 21.83 -1.38 -27.59
C VAL A 412 22.16 -2.34 -28.72
N ASN A 413 23.05 -3.29 -28.43
CA ASN A 413 23.39 -4.42 -29.31
C ASN A 413 22.51 -5.62 -28.99
N SER A 414 22.33 -5.95 -27.70
CA SER A 414 21.48 -7.06 -27.27
C SER A 414 20.73 -6.72 -25.97
N TRP A 415 19.67 -7.47 -25.70
CA TRP A 415 18.86 -7.30 -24.50
C TRP A 415 18.36 -8.65 -23.97
N LYS A 416 18.04 -8.69 -22.68
CA LYS A 416 17.50 -9.84 -21.96
C LYS A 416 16.42 -9.36 -21.00
N MET A 417 15.27 -10.03 -21.03
CA MET A 417 14.19 -9.77 -20.06
C MET A 417 14.60 -10.30 -18.69
N LEU A 418 14.55 -9.44 -17.66
CA LEU A 418 14.77 -9.85 -16.26
C LEU A 418 13.45 -10.03 -15.51
N SER A 419 12.51 -9.11 -15.71
CA SER A 419 11.18 -9.19 -15.10
C SER A 419 10.14 -8.43 -15.91
N LYS A 420 9.06 -9.13 -16.28
CA LYS A 420 7.93 -8.58 -17.00
C LYS A 420 6.89 -7.97 -16.05
N THR A 421 6.49 -6.73 -16.35
CA THR A 421 5.33 -6.07 -15.73
C THR A 421 4.05 -6.67 -16.29
N LEU A 422 3.12 -7.05 -15.41
CA LEU A 422 1.88 -7.78 -15.75
C LEU A 422 0.62 -6.91 -15.75
N ARG A 423 0.75 -5.62 -15.49
CA ARG A 423 -0.34 -4.65 -15.52
C ARG A 423 0.15 -3.32 -16.03
N GLU A 424 -0.78 -2.48 -16.50
CA GLU A 424 -0.44 -1.11 -16.77
C GLU A 424 -0.12 -0.36 -15.47
N LEU A 425 0.87 0.54 -15.54
CA LEU A 425 1.11 1.51 -14.48
C LEU A 425 -0.01 2.55 -14.49
N THR A 426 -0.60 2.82 -13.34
CA THR A 426 -1.60 3.88 -13.18
C THR A 426 -1.00 5.25 -13.49
N ASP A 427 -1.83 6.25 -13.80
CA ASP A 427 -1.34 7.60 -14.07
C ASP A 427 -0.61 8.20 -12.87
N ILE A 428 -1.03 7.86 -11.65
CA ILE A 428 -0.35 8.25 -10.41
C ILE A 428 1.04 7.61 -10.36
N GLU A 429 1.14 6.31 -10.61
CA GLU A 429 2.43 5.61 -10.63
C GLU A 429 3.36 6.13 -11.74
N LYS A 430 2.82 6.52 -12.89
CA LYS A 430 3.58 7.15 -13.99
C LYS A 430 4.11 8.53 -13.57
N ILE A 431 3.29 9.33 -12.87
CA ILE A 431 3.70 10.64 -12.34
C ILE A 431 4.77 10.48 -11.25
N ASP A 432 4.56 9.59 -10.28
CA ASP A 432 5.54 9.32 -9.21
C ASP A 432 6.86 8.82 -9.78
N HIS A 433 6.80 7.94 -10.79
CA HIS A 433 7.97 7.52 -11.54
C HIS A 433 8.68 8.67 -12.24
N THR A 434 7.94 9.58 -12.87
CA THR A 434 8.52 10.75 -13.55
C THR A 434 9.19 11.70 -12.56
N LYS A 435 8.53 11.97 -11.43
CA LYS A 435 9.10 12.77 -10.33
C LYS A 435 10.35 12.12 -9.73
N PHE A 436 10.33 10.79 -9.58
CA PHE A 436 11.51 10.04 -9.16
C PHE A 436 12.67 10.23 -10.15
N ILE A 437 12.41 10.15 -11.46
CA ILE A 437 13.42 10.40 -12.51
C ILE A 437 14.06 11.78 -12.38
N GLU A 438 13.24 12.83 -12.36
CA GLU A 438 13.71 14.22 -12.34
C GLU A 438 14.61 14.46 -11.13
N ARG A 439 14.19 13.92 -9.98
CA ARG A 439 14.96 13.95 -8.75
C ARG A 439 16.29 13.18 -8.86
N THR A 440 16.27 11.96 -9.40
CA THR A 440 17.47 11.14 -9.57
C THR A 440 18.48 11.80 -10.51
N GLU A 441 18.02 12.40 -11.61
CA GLU A 441 18.89 13.15 -12.52
C GLU A 441 19.50 14.37 -11.86
N TYR A 442 18.67 15.13 -11.14
CA TYR A 442 19.13 16.32 -10.45
C TYR A 442 20.22 15.97 -9.42
N LEU A 443 20.02 14.89 -8.65
CA LEU A 443 21.04 14.37 -7.73
C LEU A 443 22.30 13.89 -8.45
N SER A 444 22.16 13.19 -9.58
CA SER A 444 23.29 12.72 -10.37
C SER A 444 24.13 13.89 -10.90
N ARG A 445 23.48 14.97 -11.33
CA ARG A 445 24.14 16.21 -11.76
C ARG A 445 24.92 16.84 -10.60
N ILE A 446 24.29 17.04 -9.45
CA ILE A 446 24.95 17.61 -8.27
C ILE A 446 26.16 16.76 -7.86
N ARG A 447 25.99 15.44 -7.76
CA ARG A 447 27.07 14.52 -7.39
C ARG A 447 28.27 14.70 -8.32
N ARG A 448 28.05 14.72 -9.63
CA ARG A 448 29.09 14.94 -10.65
C ARG A 448 29.76 16.31 -10.52
N ASP A 449 28.97 17.35 -10.33
CA ASP A 449 29.45 18.73 -10.24
C ASP A 449 30.30 18.94 -8.97
N LEU A 450 29.95 18.28 -7.86
CA LEU A 450 30.76 18.24 -6.64
C LEU A 450 32.05 17.43 -6.84
N LEU A 451 31.98 16.23 -7.44
CA LEU A 451 33.15 15.40 -7.71
C LEU A 451 34.17 16.11 -8.62
N SER A 452 33.70 16.80 -9.66
CA SER A 452 34.55 17.59 -10.57
C SER A 452 35.19 18.80 -9.89
N ASN A 453 34.57 19.33 -8.82
CA ASN A 453 35.15 20.34 -7.92
C ASN A 453 36.05 19.76 -6.81
N ARG A 454 36.44 18.49 -6.94
CA ARG A 454 37.31 17.72 -6.03
C ARG A 454 36.71 17.48 -4.65
N PHE A 455 35.37 17.46 -4.53
CA PHE A 455 34.74 16.93 -3.33
C PHE A 455 34.79 15.41 -3.32
N VAL A 456 34.82 14.83 -2.13
CA VAL A 456 34.77 13.38 -1.92
C VAL A 456 33.42 13.00 -1.32
N GLU A 457 32.76 12.00 -1.91
CA GLU A 457 31.51 11.48 -1.37
C GLU A 457 31.79 10.55 -0.19
N VAL A 458 31.04 10.74 0.90
CA VAL A 458 31.21 9.98 2.14
C VAL A 458 29.86 9.47 2.64
N ASP A 459 29.86 8.28 3.26
CA ASP A 459 28.68 7.76 3.94
C ASP A 459 28.42 8.55 5.23
N LYS A 460 27.15 8.93 5.44
CA LYS A 460 26.56 9.57 6.62
C LYS A 460 27.51 10.41 7.48
N GLN A 461 27.60 11.72 7.24
CA GLN A 461 28.11 12.77 8.17
C GLN A 461 29.21 12.35 9.16
N ASP A 462 30.13 11.49 8.74
CA ASP A 462 31.24 11.10 9.57
C ASP A 462 32.31 12.17 9.39
N TYR A 463 32.39 13.06 10.39
CA TYR A 463 33.54 13.95 10.61
C TYR A 463 34.89 13.19 10.58
N LEU A 464 34.86 11.86 10.63
CA LEU A 464 35.99 10.93 10.44
C LEU A 464 36.58 10.95 9.02
N ALA A 465 35.81 11.23 7.96
CA ALA A 465 36.40 11.39 6.62
C ALA A 465 37.35 12.62 6.57
N LEU A 466 37.08 13.62 7.40
CA LEU A 466 37.92 14.81 7.56
C LEU A 466 39.16 14.49 8.43
N ALA A 467 39.05 13.53 9.36
CA ALA A 467 40.18 12.96 10.09
C ALA A 467 41.14 12.19 9.16
N ALA A 468 40.60 11.60 8.09
CA ALA A 468 41.37 10.91 7.04
C ALA A 468 42.06 11.87 6.02
N GLY A 469 41.91 13.19 6.18
CA GLY A 469 42.68 14.19 5.43
C GLY A 469 42.02 14.83 4.21
N TYR A 470 40.70 14.69 4.04
CA TYR A 470 39.96 15.38 2.98
C TYR A 470 39.50 16.79 3.43
N ASP A 471 39.66 17.79 2.55
CA ASP A 471 39.29 19.20 2.79
C ASP A 471 37.90 19.57 2.25
N LYS A 472 37.36 18.74 1.35
CA LYS A 472 36.06 18.90 0.68
C LYS A 472 35.31 17.59 0.68
N VAL A 473 34.17 17.51 1.37
CA VAL A 473 33.36 16.29 1.41
C VAL A 473 31.88 16.60 1.20
N PHE A 474 31.14 15.65 0.66
CA PHE A 474 29.69 15.74 0.56
C PHE A 474 29.03 14.38 0.80
N SER A 475 27.75 14.40 1.14
CA SER A 475 26.92 13.20 1.24
C SER A 475 25.54 13.48 0.66
N ILE A 476 24.97 12.47 0.00
CA ILE A 476 23.61 12.51 -0.53
C ILE A 476 22.79 11.43 0.16
N GLN A 477 21.81 11.83 0.95
CA GLN A 477 20.89 10.92 1.64
C GLN A 477 19.45 11.26 1.29
N ASN A 478 18.80 10.36 0.56
CA ASN A 478 17.43 10.53 0.08
C ASN A 478 17.26 11.84 -0.71
N SER A 479 16.73 12.90 -0.08
CA SER A 479 16.50 14.22 -0.70
C SER A 479 17.47 15.29 -0.19
N LYS A 480 18.28 14.94 0.82
CA LYS A 480 19.17 15.86 1.54
C LYS A 480 20.56 15.75 0.95
N VAL A 481 21.12 16.88 0.56
CA VAL A 481 22.53 17.01 0.20
C VAL A 481 23.21 17.82 1.30
N THR A 482 24.27 17.25 1.87
CA THR A 482 25.13 17.93 2.84
C THR A 482 26.51 18.11 2.22
N VAL A 483 27.01 19.34 2.20
CA VAL A 483 28.32 19.72 1.66
C VAL A 483 29.14 20.37 2.76
N LEU A 484 30.39 19.94 2.91
CA LEU A 484 31.34 20.45 3.90
C LEU A 484 32.63 20.90 3.20
N TRP A 485 33.07 22.12 3.51
CA TRP A 485 34.30 22.68 2.99
C TRP A 485 35.16 23.28 4.12
N ALA A 486 36.32 22.67 4.36
CA ALA A 486 37.25 23.05 5.41
C ALA A 486 37.96 24.39 5.12
N TYR A 487 38.20 25.17 6.17
CA TYR A 487 38.97 26.43 6.15
C TYR A 487 38.43 27.50 5.18
N GLN A 488 37.14 27.46 4.88
CA GLN A 488 36.47 28.43 4.01
C GLN A 488 35.33 29.13 4.73
N SER A 489 34.98 30.32 4.25
CA SER A 489 33.81 31.03 4.73
C SER A 489 32.53 30.45 4.14
N ILE A 490 31.41 30.65 4.85
CA ILE A 490 30.07 30.39 4.33
C ILE A 490 29.86 31.07 2.98
N GLU A 491 30.39 32.29 2.79
CA GLU A 491 30.23 33.07 1.57
C GLU A 491 30.93 32.41 0.36
N SER A 492 32.13 31.85 0.56
CA SER A 492 32.83 31.06 -0.47
C SER A 492 32.04 29.82 -0.88
N LEU A 493 31.51 29.08 0.11
CA LEU A 493 30.69 27.89 -0.15
C LEU A 493 29.38 28.24 -0.86
N LYS A 494 28.71 29.31 -0.42
CA LYS A 494 27.49 29.83 -1.04
C LYS A 494 27.73 30.23 -2.50
N ASN A 495 28.80 30.95 -2.80
CA ASN A 495 29.14 31.36 -4.16
C ASN A 495 29.45 30.16 -5.06
N LEU A 496 30.15 29.15 -4.55
CA LEU A 496 30.39 27.90 -5.29
C LEU A 496 29.06 27.20 -5.60
N LEU A 497 28.22 26.95 -4.59
CA LEU A 497 26.97 26.22 -4.77
C LEU A 497 25.96 26.98 -5.63
N SER A 498 25.92 28.31 -5.53
CA SER A 498 25.05 29.14 -6.39
C SER A 498 25.44 29.09 -7.87
N ASN A 499 26.69 28.72 -8.19
CA ASN A 499 27.11 28.48 -9.57
C ASN A 499 26.84 27.04 -10.04
N LEU A 500 26.67 26.09 -9.13
CA LEU A 500 26.47 24.67 -9.43
C LEU A 500 24.98 24.26 -9.43
N LEU A 501 24.15 24.95 -8.64
CA LEU A 501 22.72 24.72 -8.54
C LEU A 501 21.97 25.68 -9.48
N GLU A 502 20.96 25.18 -10.20
CA GLU A 502 20.01 26.03 -10.92
C GLU A 502 19.02 26.68 -9.91
N ASP A 503 18.39 27.79 -10.30
CA ASP A 503 17.72 28.77 -9.42
C ASP A 503 16.77 28.22 -8.32
N GLU A 504 16.78 28.93 -7.16
CA GLU A 504 15.90 28.85 -5.97
C GLU A 504 15.92 27.55 -5.10
N VAL A 505 17.09 26.92 -4.93
CA VAL A 505 17.25 25.93 -3.84
C VAL A 505 17.46 26.63 -2.49
N LEU A 506 16.54 26.44 -1.54
CA LEU A 506 16.73 26.87 -0.15
C LEU A 506 17.87 26.08 0.48
N MET A 507 18.97 26.77 0.80
CA MET A 507 20.15 26.22 1.46
C MET A 507 20.22 26.73 2.90
N ASP A 508 20.35 25.81 3.85
CA ASP A 508 20.77 26.13 5.20
C ASP A 508 22.30 26.17 5.25
N LEU A 509 22.85 27.25 5.78
CA LEU A 509 24.28 27.52 5.81
C LEU A 509 24.71 27.70 7.26
N SER A 510 25.68 26.90 7.70
CA SER A 510 26.15 26.94 9.08
C SER A 510 27.66 26.78 9.16
N GLU A 511 28.24 27.35 10.20
CA GLU A 511 29.62 27.12 10.59
C GLU A 511 29.68 25.95 11.56
N VAL A 512 30.54 24.97 11.27
CA VAL A 512 30.66 23.77 12.09
C VAL A 512 31.97 23.77 12.88
N PHE A 513 31.83 23.54 14.18
CA PHE A 513 32.91 23.44 15.16
C PHE A 513 32.99 21.98 15.61
N PRO A 514 33.87 21.15 15.02
CA PRO A 514 34.06 19.77 15.48
C PRO A 514 34.59 19.78 16.91
N ASP A 515 34.20 18.79 17.71
CA ASP A 515 34.71 18.62 19.06
C ASP A 515 36.22 18.31 19.01
N PRO A 516 37.09 19.14 19.61
CA PRO A 516 38.52 18.90 19.62
C PRO A 516 38.93 17.60 20.32
N GLU A 517 38.10 17.05 21.21
CA GLU A 517 38.38 15.77 21.91
C GLU A 517 37.99 14.54 21.09
N ALA A 518 37.17 14.69 20.03
CA ALA A 518 36.66 13.57 19.24
C ALA A 518 37.63 13.10 18.11
N ASN A 519 38.81 13.71 17.97
CA ASN A 519 39.61 13.58 16.74
C ASN A 519 41.13 13.46 17.00
N GLU A 520 41.57 12.33 17.59
CA GLU A 520 42.99 12.06 17.86
C GLU A 520 43.87 12.09 16.60
N ASP A 521 43.32 11.65 15.45
CA ASP A 521 44.03 11.54 14.16
C ASP A 521 43.94 12.79 13.26
N ALA A 522 43.32 13.89 13.72
CA ALA A 522 43.14 15.09 12.89
C ALA A 522 44.45 15.78 12.45
N LEU A 523 44.43 16.36 11.24
CA LEU A 523 45.50 17.17 10.66
C LEU A 523 45.95 18.31 11.60
N PRO A 524 47.26 18.64 11.66
CA PRO A 524 47.79 19.72 12.50
C PRO A 524 47.11 21.08 12.28
N GLU A 525 46.73 21.38 11.04
CA GLU A 525 46.02 22.60 10.66
C GLU A 525 44.62 22.67 11.26
N LEU A 526 43.91 21.53 11.36
CA LEU A 526 42.58 21.43 11.97
C LEU A 526 42.68 21.64 13.48
N LYS A 527 43.63 20.97 14.13
CA LYS A 527 43.93 21.17 15.56
C LYS A 527 44.29 22.62 15.87
N ARG A 528 45.05 23.26 14.97
CA ARG A 528 45.42 24.68 15.08
C ARG A 528 44.23 25.61 14.90
N ALA A 529 43.38 25.40 13.90
CA ALA A 529 42.16 26.20 13.70
C ALA A 529 41.21 26.12 14.90
N LEU A 530 41.01 24.90 15.45
CA LEU A 530 40.19 24.66 16.64
C LEU A 530 40.76 25.32 17.90
N SER A 531 42.08 25.35 18.05
CA SER A 531 42.74 26.03 19.18
C SER A 531 42.53 27.55 19.20
N TYR A 532 42.18 28.15 18.05
CA TYR A 532 41.87 29.58 17.92
C TYR A 532 40.36 29.88 18.00
N GLY A 533 39.50 28.87 18.22
CA GLY A 533 38.04 29.04 18.25
C GLY A 533 37.44 29.47 16.91
N LEU A 534 38.14 29.22 15.80
CA LEU A 534 37.65 29.53 14.46
C LEU A 534 36.74 28.38 13.98
N PRO A 535 35.67 28.70 13.23
CA PRO A 535 34.87 27.67 12.56
C PRO A 535 35.79 26.88 11.63
N ALA A 536 35.80 25.56 11.81
CA ALA A 536 36.69 24.71 11.02
C ALA A 536 36.13 24.47 9.61
N PHE A 537 34.80 24.53 9.46
CA PHE A 537 34.12 24.21 8.20
C PHE A 537 32.95 25.16 7.92
N ALA A 538 32.80 25.51 6.65
CA ALA A 538 31.52 25.94 6.12
C ALA A 538 30.71 24.70 5.74
N MET A 539 29.47 24.62 6.22
CA MET A 539 28.51 23.58 5.87
C MET A 539 27.33 24.19 5.11
N ALA A 540 26.88 23.49 4.08
CA ALA A 540 25.64 23.76 3.39
C ALA A 540 24.78 22.50 3.40
N GLU A 541 23.52 22.64 3.81
CA GLU A 541 22.51 21.60 3.71
C GLU A 541 21.35 22.09 2.88
N PHE A 542 20.91 21.30 1.90
CA PHE A 542 19.74 21.63 1.13
C PHE A 542 18.92 20.40 0.78
N TYR A 543 17.62 20.64 0.64
CA TYR A 543 16.65 19.64 0.25
C TYR A 543 16.20 19.90 -1.17
N LEU A 544 16.07 18.84 -1.95
CA LEU A 544 15.41 18.95 -3.24
C LEU A 544 13.92 19.24 -3.03
N PRO A 545 13.32 20.14 -3.85
CA PRO A 545 11.90 20.40 -3.81
C PRO A 545 11.15 19.12 -4.20
N THR A 546 10.75 18.35 -3.21
CA THR A 546 9.56 17.53 -3.30
C THR A 546 8.40 18.46 -2.97
N GLU A 547 7.40 18.57 -3.85
CA GLU A 547 6.09 19.21 -3.57
C GLU A 547 5.29 18.44 -2.48
N ALA A 548 5.96 18.01 -1.41
CA ALA A 548 5.36 17.74 -0.12
C ALA A 548 5.30 19.02 0.75
N ALA A 549 5.75 20.17 0.22
CA ALA A 549 5.65 21.47 0.88
C ALA A 549 4.23 22.08 0.84
N ASP A 550 3.25 21.44 0.19
CA ASP A 550 1.83 21.82 0.24
C ASP A 550 1.02 21.03 1.28
N LEU A 551 1.68 20.18 2.08
CA LEU A 551 1.12 19.64 3.32
C LEU A 551 1.79 20.38 4.48
N GLY A 552 1.12 21.44 4.94
CA GLY A 552 1.57 22.34 5.99
C GLY A 552 2.32 21.65 7.13
N VAL A 553 3.63 21.86 7.15
CA VAL A 553 4.44 21.68 8.35
C VAL A 553 4.45 23.04 9.03
N ASP A 554 3.67 23.16 10.10
CA ASP A 554 3.73 24.27 11.04
C ASP A 554 5.18 24.47 11.50
N SER A 555 5.79 25.57 11.07
CA SER A 555 7.12 26.00 11.48
C SER A 555 7.14 26.64 12.87
N GLU A 556 6.33 26.15 13.82
CA GLU A 556 6.21 26.76 15.16
C GLU A 556 6.77 25.91 16.32
N ASN A 557 7.29 24.70 16.12
CA ASN A 557 7.77 23.89 17.24
C ASN A 557 9.24 23.44 17.13
N GLU A 558 10.17 24.40 17.04
CA GLU A 558 11.56 24.20 17.49
C GLU A 558 12.09 25.45 18.21
N LYS A 559 11.50 25.76 19.36
CA LYS A 559 12.19 26.39 20.50
C LYS A 559 11.60 25.85 21.80
N LYS A 560 12.22 24.78 22.32
CA LYS A 560 12.28 24.50 23.76
C LYS A 560 13.37 23.51 24.10
#